data_AF-A0A2H3CQD5-F1
#
_entry.id   AF-A0A2H3CQD5-F1
#
_cell.length_a   1.000
_cell.length_b   1.000
_cell.length_c   1.000
_cell.angle_alpha   90.00
_cell.angle_beta   90.00
_cell.angle_gamma   90.00
#
_symmetry.space_group_name_H-M   'P 1'
#
loop_
_entity.id
_entity.type
_entity.pdbx_description
1 polymer ?
#
loop_
_entity_poly.entity_id
_entity_poly.type
_entity_poly.pdbx_seq_one_letter_code
_entity_poly.pdbx_strand_id
1 'polypeptide(L)' 'MNMFVAGARVFVFSTTGELIRGVVESTSRTADGMVLLKIRRESGDIISLPAIGVSRESAS' A
#
# COMPACT_ATOMS: atom_id res chain seq x y z
N MET A 1 11.22 -10.54 -6.52
CA MET A 1 10.02 -10.90 -5.74
C MET A 1 9.35 -9.61 -5.28
N ASN A 2 8.11 -9.30 -5.69
CA ASN A 2 7.42 -8.08 -5.23
C ASN A 2 6.94 -8.28 -3.79
N MET A 3 7.39 -7.43 -2.87
CA MET A 3 7.05 -7.50 -1.44
C MET A 3 5.56 -7.27 -1.16
N PHE A 4 4.88 -6.55 -2.06
CA PHE A 4 3.46 -6.20 -2.01
C PHE A 4 2.73 -6.83 -3.19
N VAL A 5 1.98 -7.91 -2.90
CA VAL A 5 1.11 -8.62 -3.84
C VAL A 5 -0.34 -8.27 -3.57
N ALA A 6 -1.21 -8.43 -4.58
CA ALA A 6 -2.65 -8.27 -4.39
C ALA A 6 -3.14 -9.17 -3.24
N GLY A 7 -3.99 -8.62 -2.37
CA GLY A 7 -4.46 -9.29 -1.15
C GLY A 7 -3.56 -9.12 0.08
N ALA A 8 -2.36 -8.54 -0.05
CA ALA A 8 -1.52 -8.26 1.10
C ALA A 8 -2.12 -7.13 1.96
N ARG A 9 -2.24 -7.38 3.27
CA ARG A 9 -2.56 -6.33 4.26
C ARG A 9 -1.35 -5.42 4.47
N VAL A 10 -1.60 -4.12 4.48
CA VAL A 10 -0.58 -3.09 4.61
C VAL A 10 -1.05 -1.95 5.50
N PHE A 11 -0.09 -1.21 6.03
CA PHE A 11 -0.34 0.03 6.73
C PHE A 11 0.71 1.10 6.39
N VAL A 12 0.32 2.37 6.55
CA VAL A 12 1.18 3.53 6.33
C VAL A 12 0.73 4.66 7.27
N PHE A 13 1.68 5.47 7.74
CA PHE A 13 1.37 6.69 8.47
C PHE A 13 1.27 7.85 7.50
N SER A 14 0.16 8.60 7.57
CA SER A 14 0.02 9.86 6.85
C SER A 14 1.01 10.90 7.38
N THR A 15 1.17 12.00 6.66
CA THR A 15 1.98 13.14 7.13
C THR A 15 1.44 13.80 8.40
N THR A 16 0.16 13.58 8.73
CA THR A 16 -0.46 14.04 9.99
C THR A 16 -0.34 13.02 11.12
N GLY A 17 0.32 11.87 10.88
CA GLY A 17 0.49 10.79 11.86
C GLY A 17 -0.70 9.82 11.94
N GLU A 18 -1.68 9.94 11.05
CA GLU A 18 -2.82 9.03 10.98
C GLU A 18 -2.38 7.66 10.43
N LEU A 19 -2.79 6.58 11.09
CA LEU A 19 -2.55 5.22 10.60
C LEU A 19 -3.59 4.84 9.55
N ILE A 20 -3.17 4.68 8.30
CA ILE A 20 -4.00 4.19 7.22
C ILE A 20 -3.73 2.70 7.04
N ARG A 21 -4.79 1.88 7.13
CA ARG A 21 -4.75 0.44 6.89
C ARG A 21 -5.54 0.07 5.65
N GLY A 22 -5.13 -1.01 4.99
CA GLY A 22 -5.84 -1.51 3.83
C GLY A 22 -5.24 -2.77 3.23
N VAL A 23 -5.75 -3.11 2.05
CA VAL A 23 -5.33 -4.26 1.26
C VAL A 23 -4.85 -3.79 -0.09
N VAL A 24 -3.70 -4.32 -0.54
CA VAL A 24 -3.18 -4.06 -1.88
C VAL A 24 -4.13 -4.69 -2.90
N GLU A 25 -4.66 -3.88 -3.83
CA GLU A 25 -5.44 -4.37 -4.96
C GLU A 25 -4.54 -4.72 -6.15
N SER A 26 -3.59 -3.84 -6.44
CA SER A 26 -2.68 -3.99 -7.58
C SER A 26 -1.39 -3.21 -7.37
N THR A 27 -0.35 -3.64 -8.05
CA THR A 27 0.96 -2.98 -8.06
C THR A 27 1.28 -2.59 -9.50
N SER A 28 1.72 -1.35 -9.71
CA SER A 28 2.25 -0.89 -10.99
C SER A 28 3.65 -0.31 -10.82
N ARG A 29 4.37 -0.17 -11.93
CA ARG A 29 5.69 0.46 -11.98
C ARG A 29 5.66 1.58 -13.00
N THR A 30 6.09 2.76 -12.61
CA THR A 30 6.21 3.94 -13.49
C THR A 30 7.47 3.82 -14.35
N ALA A 31 7.57 4.67 -15.38
CA ALA A 31 8.68 4.62 -16.34
C ALA A 31 10.06 4.86 -15.70
N ASP A 32 10.12 5.61 -14.60
CA ASP A 32 11.31 5.86 -13.77
C ASP A 32 11.61 4.73 -12.76
N GLY A 33 10.83 3.64 -12.78
CA GLY A 33 11.06 2.45 -11.96
C GLY A 33 10.41 2.49 -10.57
N MET A 34 9.74 3.59 -10.20
CA MET A 34 9.02 3.69 -8.94
C MET A 34 7.82 2.74 -8.89
N VAL A 35 7.63 2.08 -7.75
CA VAL A 35 6.52 1.14 -7.54
C VAL A 35 5.37 1.87 -6.87
N LEU A 36 4.18 1.80 -7.49
CA LEU A 36 2.94 2.34 -6.96
C LEU A 36 2.01 1.19 -6.53
N LEU A 37 1.39 1.36 -5.37
CA LEU A 37 0.40 0.45 -4.82
C LEU A 37 -0.97 1.11 -4.92
N LYS A 38 -1.95 0.41 -5.50
CA LYS A 38 -3.36 0.71 -5.26
C LYS A 38 -3.79 -0.03 -4.02
N ILE A 39 -4.25 0.69 -3.02
CA ILE A 39 -4.62 0.16 -1.71
C ILE A 39 -6.10 0.49 -1.49
N ARG A 40 -6.92 -0.54 -1.28
CA ARG A 40 -8.28 -0.36 -0.77
C ARG A 40 -8.19 -0.19 0.74
N ARG A 41 -8.52 1.00 1.23
CA ARG A 41 -8.57 1.31 2.66
C ARG A 41 -9.70 0.54 3.33
N GLU A 42 -9.62 0.38 4.64
CA GLU A 42 -10.73 -0.18 5.43
C GLU A 42 -12.02 0.64 5.31
N SER A 43 -11.92 1.95 5.04
CA SER A 43 -13.07 2.82 4.73
C SER A 43 -13.78 2.46 3.42
N GLY A 44 -13.16 1.67 2.55
CA GLY A 44 -13.66 1.29 1.23
C GLY A 44 -13.07 2.11 0.07
N ASP A 45 -12.53 3.30 0.33
CA ASP A 45 -11.91 4.12 -0.73
C ASP A 45 -10.59 3.52 -1.21
N ILE A 46 -10.27 3.76 -2.48
CA ILE A 46 -9.02 3.34 -3.09
C ILE A 46 -8.07 4.52 -3.14
N ILE A 47 -6.86 4.32 -2.61
CA ILE A 47 -5.77 5.29 -2.69
C ILE A 47 -4.61 4.70 -3.50
N SER A 48 -3.85 5.57 -4.17
CA SER A 48 -2.59 5.19 -4.80
C SER A 48 -1.43 5.82 -4.04
N LEU A 49 -0.52 4.98 -3.56
CA LEU A 49 0.65 5.43 -2.82
C LEU A 49 1.93 4.80 -3.38
N PRO A 50 3.06 5.50 -3.30
CA PRO A 50 4.36 4.89 -3.45
C PRO A 50 4.53 3.69 -2.52
N ALA A 51 5.23 2.64 -2.97
CA ALA A 51 5.59 1.54 -2.08
C ALA A 51 6.57 1.98 -0.96
N ILE A 52 7.29 3.09 -1.15
CA ILE A 52 8.14 3.68 -0.12
C ILE A 52 7.27 4.19 1.03
N GLY A 53 7.63 3.81 2.26
CA GLY A 53 6.87 4.16 3.46
C GLY A 53 5.66 3.27 3.76
N VAL A 54 5.30 2.34 2.87
CA VAL A 54 4.27 1.33 3.13
C VAL A 54 4.89 0.12 3.82
N SER A 55 4.27 -0.34 4.90
CA SER A 55 4.68 -1.53 5.64
C SER A 55 3.67 -2.65 5.44
N ARG A 56 4.16 -3.89 5.33
CA ARG A 56 3.31 -5.08 5.30
C ARG A 56 2.85 -5.41 6.72
N GLU A 57 1.58 -5.69 6.88
CA GLU A 57 1.06 -6.25 8.12
C GLU A 57 1.36 -7.75 8.13
N SER A 58 2.16 -8.20 9.11
CA SER A 58 2.42 -9.62 9.30
C SER A 58 1.17 -10.28 9.83
N ALA A 59 0.78 -11.42 9.25
CA ALA A 59 -0.18 -12.30 9.90
C ALA A 59 0.52 -12.91 11.11
N SER A 60 0.02 -12.60 12.31
CA SER A 60 0.40 -13.24 13.56
C SER A 60 0.07 -14.72 13.56
#